data_AF-A0A2E7AWA4-F1
#
_entry.id   AF-A0A2E7AWA4-F1
#
_cell.length_a   1.000
_cell.length_b   1.000
_cell.length_c   1.000
_cell.angle_alpha   90.00
_cell.angle_beta   90.00
_cell.angle_gamma   90.00
#
_symmetry.space_group_name_H-M   'P 1'
#
loop_
_entity.id
_entity.type
_entity.pdbx_description
1 polymer ?
#
loop_
_entity_poly.entity_id
_entity_poly.type
_entity_poly.pdbx_seq_one_letter_code
_entity_poly.pdbx_strand_id
1 'polypeptide(L)'
;MSVKEALKARMEQHINEMVATNPMIGQLNTQFTSWLLGSGLTGAEIIKMIDSNMDAVIQAEELSNALKETTGTQPPGWVINGLMSVLDMDKDGSVTVADLHTYFEAIGLPSGIEEIPEPEVDEFEELDKEIEEEARRQAEELIRQQEAEKQRLLEEELAREAAERQAEEQAKQEEAEKAKPKPIVFDDDGAPLTHGRFIELLGSMKLNSERRNAIDQSPTQSCKIHIKKIEKTLVGQGSMKNGMTIIGTLVDDMNIEVELRLPSDATEQVMTFQTNHNIEAEATICDWNLGRQRAVLDATVFQYL
;
A
#
# COMPACT_ATOMS: atom_id res chain seq x y z
N MET A 1 -34.45 -49.49 -14.33
CA MET A 1 -35.39 -49.49 -15.45
C MET A 1 -35.81 -48.06 -15.68
N SER A 2 -35.52 -47.54 -16.86
CA SER A 2 -35.98 -46.20 -17.25
C SER A 2 -37.51 -46.20 -17.32
N VAL A 3 -38.15 -45.06 -17.03
CA VAL A 3 -39.61 -44.88 -17.17
C VAL A 3 -40.08 -45.34 -18.56
N LYS A 4 -39.25 -45.10 -19.58
CA LYS A 4 -39.45 -45.56 -20.97
C LYS A 4 -39.50 -47.09 -21.13
N GLU A 5 -38.65 -47.82 -20.41
CA GLU A 5 -38.64 -49.31 -20.44
C GLU A 5 -39.87 -49.88 -19.71
N ALA A 6 -40.31 -49.23 -18.64
CA ALA A 6 -41.50 -49.64 -17.89
C ALA A 6 -42.80 -49.39 -18.67
N LEU A 7 -42.89 -48.28 -19.39
CA LEU A 7 -44.01 -47.96 -20.30
C LEU A 7 -44.06 -48.92 -21.49
N LYS A 8 -42.91 -49.19 -22.14
CA LYS A 8 -42.82 -50.15 -23.24
C LYS A 8 -43.25 -51.56 -22.83
N ALA A 9 -42.78 -52.04 -21.67
CA ALA A 9 -43.17 -53.36 -21.16
C ALA A 9 -44.67 -53.44 -20.82
N ARG A 10 -45.26 -52.36 -20.28
CA ARG A 10 -46.71 -52.29 -20.01
C ARG A 10 -47.54 -52.28 -21.29
N MET A 11 -47.10 -51.56 -22.32
CA MET A 11 -47.77 -51.52 -23.62
C MET A 11 -47.72 -52.89 -24.32
N GLU A 12 -46.57 -53.55 -24.37
CA GLU A 12 -46.44 -54.89 -24.96
C GLU A 12 -47.29 -55.93 -24.22
N GLN A 13 -47.37 -55.83 -22.89
CA GLN A 13 -48.27 -56.65 -22.09
C GLN A 13 -49.74 -56.36 -22.42
N HIS A 14 -50.12 -55.09 -22.52
CA HIS A 14 -51.50 -54.69 -22.78
C HIS A 14 -51.97 -55.09 -24.19
N ILE A 15 -51.12 -54.93 -25.21
CA ILE A 15 -51.39 -55.38 -26.57
C ILE A 15 -51.54 -56.91 -26.59
N ASN A 16 -50.68 -57.66 -25.91
CA ASN A 16 -50.82 -59.12 -25.82
C ASN A 16 -52.10 -59.56 -25.08
N GLU A 17 -52.53 -58.85 -24.04
CA GLU A 17 -53.80 -59.08 -23.34
C GLU A 17 -55.02 -58.83 -24.26
N MET A 18 -54.98 -57.76 -25.05
CA MET A 18 -56.06 -57.42 -25.98
C MET A 18 -56.12 -58.36 -27.20
N VAL A 19 -54.96 -58.73 -27.76
CA VAL A 19 -54.85 -59.72 -28.85
C VAL A 19 -55.35 -61.09 -28.40
N ALA A 20 -55.05 -61.49 -27.16
CA ALA A 20 -55.56 -62.74 -26.58
C ALA A 20 -57.08 -62.75 -26.39
N THR A 21 -57.69 -61.58 -26.18
CA THR A 21 -59.13 -61.44 -25.95
C THR A 21 -59.94 -61.29 -27.25
N ASN A 22 -59.39 -60.62 -28.26
CA ASN A 22 -59.99 -60.54 -29.59
C ASN A 22 -58.91 -60.33 -30.67
N PRO A 23 -58.65 -61.33 -31.55
CA PRO A 23 -57.61 -61.22 -32.57
C PRO A 23 -57.84 -60.09 -33.59
N MET A 24 -59.09 -59.60 -33.73
CA MET A 24 -59.39 -58.45 -34.58
C MET A 24 -58.82 -57.13 -34.01
N ILE A 25 -58.69 -57.00 -32.69
CA ILE A 25 -58.13 -55.78 -32.05
C ILE A 25 -56.64 -55.64 -32.36
N GLY A 26 -55.90 -56.75 -32.40
CA GLY A 26 -54.50 -56.76 -32.84
C GLY A 26 -54.32 -56.32 -34.29
N GLN A 27 -55.21 -56.79 -35.17
CA GLN A 27 -55.25 -56.35 -36.56
C GLN A 27 -55.60 -54.86 -36.67
N LEU A 28 -56.55 -54.38 -35.87
CA LEU A 28 -56.91 -52.96 -35.81
C LEU A 28 -55.74 -52.08 -35.39
N ASN A 29 -55.01 -52.46 -34.33
CA ASN A 29 -53.83 -51.75 -33.90
C ASN A 29 -52.79 -51.68 -35.03
N THR A 30 -52.55 -52.79 -35.72
CA THR A 30 -51.61 -52.86 -36.84
C THR A 30 -52.03 -51.93 -38.00
N GLN A 31 -53.32 -51.90 -38.33
CA GLN A 31 -53.86 -51.02 -39.37
C GLN A 31 -53.77 -49.55 -38.97
N PHE A 32 -54.04 -49.23 -37.70
CA PHE A 32 -53.92 -47.88 -37.17
C PHE A 32 -52.46 -47.41 -37.14
N THR A 33 -51.51 -48.24 -36.69
CA THR A 33 -50.07 -47.93 -36.77
C THR A 33 -49.61 -47.75 -38.21
N SER A 34 -50.08 -48.59 -39.14
CA SER A 34 -49.74 -48.46 -40.57
C SER A 34 -50.29 -47.18 -41.17
N TRP A 35 -51.48 -46.76 -40.76
CA TRP A 35 -52.08 -45.49 -41.13
C TRP A 35 -51.26 -44.31 -40.59
N LEU A 36 -50.88 -44.34 -39.31
CA LEU A 36 -50.05 -43.33 -38.68
C LEU A 36 -48.70 -43.15 -39.41
N LEU A 37 -47.96 -44.25 -39.62
CA LEU A 37 -46.66 -44.22 -40.31
C LEU A 37 -46.78 -43.91 -41.82
N GLY A 38 -47.88 -44.32 -42.44
CA GLY A 38 -48.15 -44.11 -43.86
C GLY A 38 -48.71 -42.72 -44.20
N SER A 39 -49.20 -41.98 -43.20
CA SER A 39 -49.76 -40.63 -43.38
C SER A 39 -48.71 -39.59 -43.80
N GLY A 40 -47.44 -39.84 -43.50
CA GLY A 40 -46.34 -38.89 -43.73
C GLY A 40 -46.38 -37.66 -42.82
N LEU A 41 -47.28 -37.64 -41.83
CA LEU A 41 -47.43 -36.57 -40.84
C LEU A 41 -46.59 -36.85 -39.60
N THR A 42 -46.23 -35.79 -38.90
CA THR A 42 -45.58 -35.87 -37.59
C THR A 42 -46.57 -36.14 -36.46
N GLY A 43 -46.09 -36.59 -35.31
CA GLY A 43 -46.95 -36.91 -34.16
C GLY A 43 -47.77 -35.72 -33.67
N ALA A 44 -47.17 -34.53 -33.65
CA ALA A 44 -47.87 -33.29 -33.30
C ALA A 44 -49.00 -32.94 -34.29
N GLU A 45 -48.77 -33.14 -35.59
CA GLU A 45 -49.78 -32.88 -36.62
C GLU A 45 -50.94 -33.87 -36.53
N ILE A 46 -50.66 -35.14 -36.26
CA ILE A 46 -51.70 -36.16 -36.06
C ILE A 46 -52.48 -35.91 -34.78
N ILE A 47 -51.82 -35.55 -33.67
CA ILE A 47 -52.51 -35.17 -32.41
C ILE A 47 -53.47 -34.02 -32.68
N LYS A 48 -53.03 -32.98 -33.38
CA LYS A 48 -53.89 -31.83 -33.71
C LYS A 48 -55.05 -32.20 -34.65
N MET A 49 -54.86 -33.18 -35.54
CA MET A 49 -55.92 -33.68 -36.41
C MET A 49 -56.97 -34.47 -35.62
N ILE A 50 -56.54 -35.29 -34.65
CA ILE A 50 -57.44 -36.08 -33.81
C ILE A 50 -58.12 -35.16 -32.79
N ASP A 51 -57.36 -34.45 -31.96
CA ASP A 51 -57.87 -33.48 -30.96
C ASP A 51 -58.24 -32.14 -31.62
N SER A 52 -59.35 -32.16 -32.38
CA SER A 52 -59.82 -31.02 -33.15
C SER A 52 -60.28 -29.85 -32.29
N ASN A 53 -60.79 -30.12 -31.08
CA ASN A 53 -61.30 -29.11 -30.16
C ASN A 53 -60.22 -28.62 -29.16
N MET A 54 -59.05 -29.26 -29.12
CA MET A 54 -57.91 -28.97 -28.25
C MET A 54 -58.25 -29.04 -26.76
N ASP A 55 -59.16 -29.93 -26.36
CA ASP A 55 -59.55 -30.14 -24.97
C ASP A 55 -58.66 -31.16 -24.23
N ALA A 56 -57.63 -31.68 -24.92
CA ALA A 56 -56.67 -32.67 -24.45
C ALA A 56 -57.26 -34.07 -24.15
N VAL A 57 -58.54 -34.30 -24.44
CA VAL A 57 -59.26 -35.56 -24.25
C VAL A 57 -59.75 -36.06 -25.61
N ILE A 58 -59.26 -37.21 -26.03
CA ILE A 58 -59.59 -37.79 -27.32
C ILE A 58 -60.95 -38.48 -27.24
N GLN A 59 -61.93 -38.01 -28.00
CA GLN A 59 -63.25 -38.62 -28.05
C GLN A 59 -63.37 -39.61 -29.21
N ALA A 60 -64.27 -40.59 -29.07
CA ALA A 60 -64.56 -41.55 -30.14
C ALA A 60 -65.01 -40.88 -31.45
N GLU A 61 -65.76 -39.79 -31.36
CA GLU A 61 -66.23 -39.04 -32.52
C GLU A 61 -65.08 -38.30 -33.23
N GLU A 62 -64.12 -37.77 -32.46
CA GLU A 62 -62.93 -37.10 -32.95
C GLU A 62 -61.99 -38.06 -33.68
N LEU A 63 -61.71 -39.22 -33.09
CA LEU A 63 -60.94 -40.28 -33.73
C LEU A 63 -61.63 -40.80 -35.01
N SER A 64 -62.95 -40.93 -34.98
CA SER A 64 -63.74 -41.31 -36.16
C SER A 64 -63.65 -40.27 -37.28
N ASN A 65 -63.67 -38.98 -36.94
CA ASN A 65 -63.59 -37.90 -37.91
C ASN A 65 -62.19 -37.80 -38.52
N ALA A 66 -61.13 -37.89 -37.71
CA ALA A 66 -59.74 -37.89 -38.19
C ALA A 66 -59.46 -39.06 -39.15
N LEU A 67 -59.94 -40.26 -38.82
CA LEU A 67 -59.83 -41.43 -39.70
C LEU A 67 -60.65 -41.27 -40.98
N LYS A 68 -61.84 -40.64 -40.92
CA LYS A 68 -62.65 -40.35 -42.11
C LYS A 68 -61.97 -39.35 -43.04
N GLU A 69 -61.37 -38.30 -42.49
CA GLU A 69 -60.66 -37.28 -43.27
C GLU A 69 -59.45 -37.88 -44.00
N THR A 70 -58.75 -38.82 -43.38
CA THR A 70 -57.52 -39.37 -43.95
C THR A 70 -57.75 -40.62 -44.82
N THR A 71 -58.72 -41.47 -44.49
CA THR A 71 -59.03 -42.70 -45.26
C THR A 71 -60.16 -42.49 -46.28
N GLY A 72 -60.87 -41.37 -46.22
CA GLY A 72 -62.02 -41.06 -47.07
C GLY A 72 -63.30 -41.86 -46.75
N THR A 73 -63.26 -42.75 -45.75
CA THR A 73 -64.40 -43.59 -45.37
C THR A 73 -64.66 -43.55 -43.87
N GLN A 74 -65.92 -43.65 -43.44
CA GLN A 74 -66.26 -43.65 -42.03
C GLN A 74 -66.02 -45.03 -41.42
N PRO A 75 -65.14 -45.17 -40.41
CA PRO A 75 -64.89 -46.45 -39.75
C PRO A 75 -66.12 -46.93 -38.94
N PRO A 76 -66.39 -48.23 -38.87
CA PRO A 76 -67.44 -48.78 -38.01
C PRO A 76 -67.22 -48.45 -36.53
N GLY A 77 -68.28 -48.22 -35.76
CA GLY A 77 -68.16 -47.82 -34.34
C GLY A 77 -67.43 -48.85 -33.44
N TRP A 78 -67.49 -50.13 -33.77
CA TRP A 78 -66.72 -51.16 -33.03
C TRP A 78 -65.21 -51.03 -33.24
N VAL A 79 -64.77 -50.49 -34.40
CA VAL A 79 -63.36 -50.22 -34.69
C VAL A 79 -62.87 -49.07 -33.81
N ILE A 80 -63.66 -48.00 -33.73
CA ILE A 80 -63.33 -46.84 -32.91
C ILE A 80 -63.25 -47.20 -31.44
N ASN A 81 -64.22 -47.93 -30.90
CA ASN A 81 -64.17 -48.38 -29.51
C ASN A 81 -62.98 -49.32 -29.25
N GLY A 82 -62.62 -50.16 -30.23
CA GLY A 82 -61.43 -50.99 -30.17
C GLY A 82 -60.14 -50.17 -30.11
N LEU A 83 -60.02 -49.13 -30.94
CA LEU A 83 -58.87 -48.22 -30.94
C LEU A 83 -58.81 -47.39 -29.66
N MET A 84 -59.93 -46.88 -29.16
CA MET A 84 -59.98 -46.16 -27.89
C MET A 84 -59.47 -47.02 -26.74
N SER A 85 -59.86 -48.29 -26.69
CA SER A 85 -59.31 -49.24 -25.71
C SER A 85 -57.82 -49.52 -25.89
N VAL A 86 -57.32 -49.46 -27.13
CA VAL A 86 -55.90 -49.69 -27.42
C VAL A 86 -55.05 -48.47 -27.08
N LEU A 87 -55.61 -47.27 -27.21
CA LEU A 87 -54.93 -46.00 -26.98
C LEU A 87 -54.94 -45.58 -25.51
N ASP A 88 -55.87 -46.07 -24.69
CA ASP A 88 -55.90 -45.88 -23.24
C ASP A 88 -54.71 -46.61 -22.56
N MET A 89 -53.58 -45.92 -22.43
CA MET A 89 -52.32 -46.52 -21.94
C MET A 89 -52.30 -46.69 -20.42
N ASP A 90 -52.96 -45.81 -19.68
CA ASP A 90 -52.96 -45.83 -18.22
C ASP A 90 -54.18 -46.54 -17.60
N LYS A 91 -55.15 -46.97 -18.45
CA LYS A 91 -56.36 -47.71 -18.10
C LYS A 91 -57.30 -46.92 -17.19
N ASP A 92 -57.28 -45.59 -17.29
CA ASP A 92 -58.19 -44.74 -16.53
C ASP A 92 -59.60 -44.65 -17.16
N GLY A 93 -59.76 -45.21 -18.36
CA GLY A 93 -61.01 -45.25 -19.12
C GLY A 93 -61.25 -44.04 -20.03
N SER A 94 -60.29 -43.11 -20.10
CA SER A 94 -60.31 -41.91 -20.94
C SER A 94 -59.02 -41.84 -21.75
N VAL A 95 -59.10 -41.65 -23.07
CA VAL A 95 -57.90 -41.46 -23.89
C VAL A 95 -57.54 -39.99 -23.90
N THR A 96 -56.32 -39.64 -23.53
CA THR A 96 -55.82 -38.26 -23.53
C THR A 96 -54.73 -38.05 -24.58
N VAL A 97 -54.39 -36.79 -24.84
CA VAL A 97 -53.23 -36.45 -25.69
C VAL A 97 -51.93 -37.04 -25.14
N ALA A 98 -51.81 -37.22 -23.81
CA ALA A 98 -50.65 -37.85 -23.20
C ALA A 98 -50.53 -39.33 -23.56
N ASP A 99 -51.66 -40.03 -23.67
CA ASP A 99 -51.70 -41.43 -24.09
C ASP A 99 -51.34 -41.59 -25.57
N LEU A 100 -51.85 -40.69 -26.43
CA LEU A 100 -51.45 -40.63 -27.84
C LEU A 100 -49.95 -40.35 -28.01
N HIS A 101 -49.40 -39.40 -27.25
CA HIS A 101 -47.97 -39.09 -27.30
C HIS A 101 -47.12 -40.29 -26.87
N THR A 102 -47.53 -40.98 -25.80
CA THR A 102 -46.90 -42.21 -25.33
C THR A 102 -46.95 -43.31 -26.40
N TYR A 103 -48.11 -43.45 -27.05
CA TYR A 103 -48.28 -44.42 -28.14
C TYR A 103 -47.41 -44.07 -29.36
N PHE A 104 -47.32 -42.79 -29.75
CA PHE A 104 -46.50 -42.32 -30.87
C PHE A 104 -44.99 -42.51 -30.62
N GLU A 105 -44.51 -42.18 -29.42
CA GLU A 105 -43.14 -42.49 -29.02
C GLU A 105 -42.86 -44.00 -29.10
N ALA A 106 -43.81 -44.83 -28.70
CA ALA A 106 -43.63 -46.27 -28.66
C ALA A 106 -43.58 -46.92 -30.06
N ILE A 107 -44.32 -46.39 -31.03
CA ILE A 107 -44.26 -46.86 -32.44
C ILE A 107 -43.13 -46.19 -33.25
N GLY A 108 -42.37 -45.28 -32.64
CA GLY A 108 -41.25 -44.58 -33.27
C GLY A 108 -41.68 -43.51 -34.28
N LEU A 109 -42.87 -42.93 -34.11
CA LEU A 109 -43.36 -41.86 -34.96
C LEU A 109 -42.71 -40.53 -34.49
N PRO A 110 -42.05 -39.77 -35.39
CA PRO A 110 -41.35 -38.54 -34.99
C PRO A 110 -42.34 -37.55 -34.39
N SER A 111 -42.10 -37.08 -33.17
CA SER A 111 -43.01 -36.22 -32.40
C SER A 111 -43.31 -34.88 -33.07
N GLY A 112 -42.65 -34.52 -34.18
CA GLY A 112 -42.82 -33.24 -34.88
C GLY A 112 -42.20 -32.07 -34.15
N ILE A 113 -41.56 -32.33 -33.03
CA ILE A 113 -40.50 -31.49 -32.50
C ILE A 113 -39.36 -31.74 -33.49
N GLU A 114 -39.14 -30.82 -34.44
CA GLU A 114 -37.79 -30.63 -34.99
C GLU A 114 -36.86 -30.78 -33.80
N GLU A 115 -35.88 -31.68 -33.87
CA GLU A 115 -34.73 -31.55 -32.98
C GLU A 115 -34.26 -30.12 -33.18
N ILE A 116 -34.70 -29.21 -32.30
CA ILE A 116 -34.11 -27.90 -32.16
C ILE A 116 -32.66 -28.31 -31.90
N PRO A 117 -31.71 -28.02 -32.81
CA PRO A 117 -30.32 -28.23 -32.46
C PRO A 117 -30.15 -27.56 -31.10
N GLU A 118 -29.50 -28.23 -30.15
CA GLU A 118 -29.11 -27.61 -28.87
C GLU A 118 -28.79 -26.15 -29.15
N PRO A 119 -29.41 -25.18 -28.44
CA PRO A 119 -29.39 -23.79 -28.87
C PRO A 119 -27.96 -23.46 -29.25
N GLU A 120 -27.72 -23.18 -30.53
CA GLU A 120 -26.42 -22.69 -30.97
C GLU A 120 -26.16 -21.50 -30.04
N VAL A 121 -25.16 -21.63 -29.17
CA VAL A 121 -24.71 -20.55 -28.32
C VAL A 121 -24.51 -19.40 -29.29
N ASP A 122 -25.25 -18.30 -29.14
CA ASP A 122 -25.12 -17.18 -30.05
C ASP A 122 -23.66 -16.72 -29.96
N GLU A 123 -22.83 -17.09 -30.94
CA GLU A 123 -21.38 -16.87 -30.91
C GLU A 123 -21.06 -15.38 -30.74
N PHE A 124 -22.01 -14.51 -31.11
CA PHE A 124 -21.93 -13.07 -30.89
C PHE A 124 -22.13 -12.69 -29.42
N GLU A 125 -22.98 -13.36 -28.65
CA GLU A 125 -23.13 -13.10 -27.21
C GLU A 125 -21.91 -13.58 -26.41
N GLU A 126 -21.25 -14.67 -26.79
CA GLU A 126 -19.99 -15.08 -26.16
C GLU A 126 -18.84 -14.14 -26.52
N LEU A 127 -18.78 -13.68 -27.78
CA LEU A 127 -17.78 -12.70 -28.22
C LEU A 127 -17.96 -11.35 -27.53
N ASP A 128 -19.20 -10.86 -27.36
CA ASP A 128 -19.49 -9.61 -26.64
C ASP A 128 -19.07 -9.71 -25.17
N LYS A 129 -19.31 -10.86 -24.52
CA LYS A 129 -18.86 -11.12 -23.14
C LYS A 129 -17.33 -11.15 -23.04
N GLU A 130 -16.64 -11.76 -24.00
CA GLU A 130 -15.17 -11.81 -24.02
C GLU A 130 -14.56 -10.42 -24.22
N ILE A 131 -15.13 -9.61 -25.12
CA ILE A 131 -14.73 -8.21 -25.34
C ILE A 131 -14.96 -7.37 -24.08
N GLU A 132 -16.09 -7.53 -23.39
CA GLU A 132 -16.38 -6.80 -22.16
C GLU A 132 -15.46 -7.21 -21.01
N GLU A 133 -15.14 -8.51 -20.88
CA GLU A 133 -14.14 -8.99 -19.91
C GLU A 133 -12.72 -8.55 -20.23
N GLU A 134 -12.34 -8.48 -21.51
CA GLU A 134 -11.04 -7.94 -21.92
C GLU A 134 -10.97 -6.44 -21.62
N ALA A 135 -12.01 -5.68 -21.91
CA ALA A 135 -12.11 -4.26 -21.56
C ALA A 135 -12.01 -4.04 -20.05
N ARG A 136 -12.65 -4.91 -19.24
CA ARG A 136 -12.54 -4.88 -17.77
C ARG A 136 -11.10 -5.16 -17.30
N ARG A 137 -10.44 -6.17 -17.87
CA ARG A 137 -9.04 -6.50 -17.57
C ARG A 137 -8.10 -5.35 -17.93
N GLN A 138 -8.27 -4.74 -19.10
CA GLN A 138 -7.47 -3.59 -19.54
C GLN A 138 -7.68 -2.38 -18.62
N ALA A 139 -8.92 -2.11 -18.20
CA ALA A 139 -9.24 -1.04 -17.26
C ALA A 139 -8.60 -1.27 -15.88
N GLU A 140 -8.65 -2.49 -15.36
CA GLU A 140 -8.04 -2.85 -14.08
C GLU A 140 -6.50 -2.72 -14.13
N GLU A 141 -5.88 -3.11 -15.25
CA GLU A 141 -4.43 -2.95 -15.44
C GLU A 141 -4.01 -1.47 -15.55
N LEU A 142 -4.81 -0.64 -16.22
CA LEU A 142 -4.62 0.82 -16.26
C LEU A 142 -4.71 1.46 -14.86
N ILE A 143 -5.70 1.06 -14.06
CA ILE A 143 -5.83 1.53 -12.67
C ILE A 143 -4.60 1.12 -11.86
N ARG A 144 -4.16 -0.13 -11.97
CA ARG A 144 -2.97 -0.63 -11.28
C ARG A 144 -1.70 0.13 -11.68
N GLN A 145 -1.54 0.45 -12.96
CA GLN A 145 -0.41 1.26 -13.45
C GLN A 145 -0.46 2.69 -12.89
N GLN A 146 -1.63 3.34 -12.90
CA GLN A 146 -1.80 4.68 -12.35
C GLN A 146 -1.54 4.73 -10.84
N GLU A 147 -2.01 3.73 -10.09
CA GLU A 147 -1.73 3.64 -8.65
C GLU A 147 -0.25 3.46 -8.36
N ALA A 148 0.44 2.59 -9.13
CA ALA A 148 1.88 2.40 -9.00
C ALA A 148 2.67 3.66 -9.34
N GLU A 149 2.29 4.38 -10.40
CA GLU A 149 2.91 5.65 -10.77
C GLU A 149 2.68 6.72 -9.69
N LYS A 150 1.45 6.85 -9.19
CA LYS A 150 1.11 7.76 -8.10
C LYS A 150 1.91 7.46 -6.84
N GLN A 151 2.10 6.19 -6.50
CA GLN A 151 2.86 5.78 -5.33
C GLN A 151 4.36 6.09 -5.48
N ARG A 152 4.93 5.88 -6.68
CA ARG A 152 6.31 6.30 -6.99
C ARG A 152 6.50 7.81 -6.88
N LEU A 153 5.55 8.59 -7.40
CA LEU A 153 5.59 10.06 -7.34
C LEU A 153 5.56 10.56 -5.89
N LEU A 154 4.72 9.94 -5.06
CA LEU A 154 4.61 10.28 -3.63
C LEU A 154 5.88 9.91 -2.84
N GLU A 155 6.51 8.78 -3.18
CA GLU A 155 7.80 8.37 -2.58
C GLU A 155 8.94 9.31 -3.00
N GLU A 156 8.98 9.74 -4.27
CA GLU A 156 9.95 10.72 -4.78
C GLU A 156 9.79 12.09 -4.10
N GLU A 157 8.56 12.55 -3.90
CA GLU A 157 8.26 13.81 -3.20
C GLU A 157 8.73 13.76 -1.74
N LEU A 158 8.43 12.66 -1.02
CA LEU A 158 8.90 12.43 0.35
C LEU A 158 10.43 12.39 0.44
N ALA A 159 11.10 11.73 -0.51
CA ALA A 159 12.55 11.67 -0.56
C ALA A 159 13.18 13.06 -0.80
N ARG A 160 12.56 13.86 -1.69
CA ARG A 160 12.99 15.24 -1.96
C ARG A 160 12.82 16.14 -0.74
N GLU A 161 11.67 16.07 -0.06
CA GLU A 161 11.40 16.85 1.16
C GLU A 161 12.37 16.45 2.29
N ALA A 162 12.67 15.16 2.44
CA ALA A 162 13.64 14.67 3.41
C ALA A 162 15.06 15.16 3.10
N ALA A 163 15.46 15.16 1.82
CA ALA A 163 16.75 15.68 1.39
C ALA A 163 16.86 17.21 1.61
N GLU A 164 15.79 17.96 1.36
CA GLU A 164 15.73 19.40 1.63
C GLU A 164 15.84 19.70 3.14
N ARG A 165 15.11 18.97 3.99
CA ARG A 165 15.25 19.09 5.46
C ARG A 165 16.66 18.77 5.94
N GLN A 166 17.29 17.73 5.41
CA GLN A 166 18.67 17.40 5.73
C GLN A 166 19.65 18.50 5.27
N ALA A 167 19.44 19.06 4.07
CA ALA A 167 20.27 20.15 3.57
C ALA A 167 20.11 21.43 4.41
N GLU A 168 18.88 21.78 4.82
CA GLU A 168 18.65 22.90 5.76
C GLU A 168 19.30 22.68 7.12
N GLU A 169 19.21 21.46 7.66
CA GLU A 169 19.82 21.12 8.94
C GLU A 169 21.35 21.17 8.86
N GLN A 170 21.92 20.64 7.78
CA GLN A 170 23.36 20.76 7.51
C GLN A 170 23.79 22.22 7.33
N ALA A 171 23.02 23.03 6.61
CA ALA A 171 23.31 24.45 6.44
C ALA A 171 23.27 25.19 7.79
N LYS A 172 22.30 24.90 8.66
CA LYS A 172 22.24 25.45 10.02
C LYS A 172 23.41 24.99 10.89
N GLN A 173 23.84 23.74 10.76
CA GLN A 173 25.01 23.23 11.49
C GLN A 173 26.30 23.89 11.00
N GLU A 174 26.48 24.04 9.69
CA GLU A 174 27.65 24.72 9.09
C GLU A 174 27.67 26.21 9.45
N GLU A 175 26.52 26.88 9.47
CA GLU A 175 26.39 28.27 9.92
C GLU A 175 26.71 28.40 11.42
N ALA A 176 26.23 27.47 12.25
CA ALA A 176 26.57 27.40 13.67
C ALA A 176 28.06 27.12 13.91
N GLU A 177 28.71 26.32 13.06
CA GLU A 177 30.14 26.04 13.12
C GLU A 177 30.98 27.24 12.66
N LYS A 178 30.55 27.97 11.63
CA LYS A 178 31.16 29.25 11.23
C LYS A 178 30.97 30.35 12.28
N ALA A 179 29.90 30.29 13.06
CA ALA A 179 29.64 31.21 14.16
C ALA A 179 30.44 30.88 15.44
N LYS A 180 31.06 29.69 15.54
CA LYS A 180 32.01 29.42 16.61
C LYS A 180 33.24 30.30 16.42
N PRO A 181 33.70 31.00 17.47
CA PRO A 181 34.91 31.81 17.37
C PRO A 181 36.10 30.94 17.00
N LYS A 182 36.88 31.38 16.00
CA LYS A 182 38.13 30.71 15.62
C LYS A 182 39.03 30.59 16.85
N PRO A 183 39.69 29.43 17.08
CA PRO A 183 40.69 29.31 18.12
C PRO A 183 41.81 30.33 17.90
N ILE A 184 42.02 31.26 18.83
CA ILE A 184 43.06 32.32 18.77
C ILE A 184 44.44 31.79 19.21
N VAL A 185 44.55 30.47 19.43
CA VAL A 185 45.66 29.87 20.21
C VAL A 185 46.97 29.72 19.42
N PHE A 186 46.97 29.92 18.10
CA PHE A 186 48.13 29.73 17.24
C PHE A 186 48.41 30.99 16.39
N ASP A 187 49.67 31.41 16.34
CA ASP A 187 50.17 32.43 15.40
C ASP A 187 50.12 31.90 13.95
N ASP A 188 50.26 32.78 12.96
CA ASP A 188 50.27 32.44 11.52
C ASP A 188 51.34 31.38 11.15
N ASP A 189 52.37 31.21 12.00
CA ASP A 189 53.45 30.22 11.87
C ASP A 189 53.20 28.88 12.59
N GLY A 190 52.03 28.70 13.21
CA GLY A 190 51.67 27.47 13.94
C GLY A 190 52.32 27.33 15.33
N ALA A 191 52.99 28.37 15.82
CA ALA A 191 53.51 28.43 17.20
C ALA A 191 52.41 28.88 18.18
N PRO A 192 52.43 28.40 19.44
CA PRO A 192 51.52 28.88 20.47
C PRO A 192 51.76 30.37 20.75
N LEU A 193 50.68 31.17 20.74
CA LEU A 193 50.75 32.62 20.93
C LEU A 193 51.34 32.95 22.31
N THR A 194 52.42 33.73 22.37
CA THR A 194 53.03 34.15 23.65
C THR A 194 52.15 35.20 24.36
N HIS A 195 52.29 35.37 25.69
CA HIS A 195 51.56 36.41 26.42
C HIS A 195 51.73 37.81 25.81
N GLY A 196 52.94 38.19 25.41
CA GLY A 196 53.18 39.49 24.78
C GLY A 196 52.35 39.69 23.51
N ARG A 197 52.38 38.71 22.61
CA ARG A 197 51.63 38.76 21.35
C ARG A 197 50.12 38.74 21.54
N PHE A 198 49.65 37.95 22.51
CA PHE A 198 48.24 37.90 22.90
C PHE A 198 47.76 39.25 23.45
N ILE A 199 48.59 39.93 24.24
CA ILE A 199 48.30 41.26 24.81
C ILE A 199 48.21 42.33 23.71
N GLU A 200 49.13 42.33 22.74
CA GLU A 200 49.04 43.22 21.59
C GLU A 200 47.74 43.01 20.79
N LEU A 201 47.37 41.75 20.57
CA LEU A 201 46.14 41.39 19.89
C LEU A 201 44.92 41.95 20.64
N LEU A 202 44.84 41.74 21.96
CA LEU A 202 43.77 42.31 22.81
C LEU A 202 43.73 43.85 22.75
N GLY A 203 44.90 44.50 22.71
CA GLY A 203 45.02 45.95 22.56
C GLY A 203 44.48 46.47 21.23
N SER A 204 44.62 45.69 20.15
CA SER A 204 44.12 46.04 18.81
C SER A 204 42.61 45.86 18.63
N MET A 205 41.98 44.99 19.42
CA MET A 205 40.55 44.69 19.33
C MET A 205 39.70 45.90 19.73
N LYS A 206 38.64 46.18 18.97
CA LYS A 206 37.74 47.34 19.22
C LYS A 206 36.57 46.97 20.14
N LEU A 207 35.93 45.83 19.93
CA LEU A 207 34.78 45.42 20.73
C LEU A 207 35.19 44.71 22.02
N ASN A 208 34.47 45.02 23.11
CA ASN A 208 34.66 44.35 24.40
C ASN A 208 34.21 42.88 24.36
N SER A 209 33.17 42.55 23.58
CA SER A 209 32.73 41.17 23.35
C SER A 209 33.78 40.30 22.67
N GLU A 210 34.51 40.84 21.70
CA GLU A 210 35.62 40.16 21.02
C GLU A 210 36.78 39.90 21.98
N ARG A 211 37.17 40.91 22.79
CA ARG A 211 38.23 40.73 23.81
C ARG A 211 37.88 39.67 24.84
N ARG A 212 36.65 39.67 25.37
CA ARG A 212 36.22 38.64 26.34
C ARG A 212 36.28 37.24 25.75
N ASN A 213 35.78 37.06 24.53
CA ASN A 213 35.85 35.78 23.84
C ASN A 213 37.30 35.34 23.58
N ALA A 214 38.19 36.29 23.28
CA ALA A 214 39.61 36.00 23.15
C ALA A 214 40.22 35.54 24.48
N ILE A 215 40.00 36.30 25.57
CA ILE A 215 40.49 36.00 26.92
C ILE A 215 40.08 34.59 27.38
N ASP A 216 38.84 34.16 27.08
CA ASP A 216 38.35 32.80 27.40
C ASP A 216 39.16 31.68 26.72
N GLN A 217 39.87 32.00 25.63
CA GLN A 217 40.73 31.08 24.89
C GLN A 217 42.22 31.24 25.25
N SER A 218 42.55 32.08 26.23
CA SER A 218 43.95 32.34 26.57
C SER A 218 44.59 31.12 27.24
N PRO A 219 45.77 30.68 26.77
CA PRO A 219 46.47 29.57 27.39
C PRO A 219 47.15 29.99 28.69
N THR A 220 47.28 29.07 29.65
CA THR A 220 48.22 29.21 30.77
C THR A 220 49.64 29.03 30.25
N GLN A 221 50.52 30.01 30.46
CA GLN A 221 51.94 29.91 30.08
C GLN A 221 52.83 30.52 31.17
N SER A 222 54.13 30.21 31.16
CA SER A 222 55.10 30.87 32.03
C SER A 222 55.45 32.26 31.49
N CYS A 223 55.52 33.25 32.37
CA CYS A 223 55.94 34.61 32.05
C CYS A 223 56.85 35.17 33.14
N LYS A 224 57.79 36.04 32.73
CA LYS A 224 58.67 36.77 33.65
C LYS A 224 58.26 38.22 33.70
N ILE A 225 58.04 38.75 34.90
CA ILE A 225 57.55 40.11 35.14
C ILE A 225 58.56 40.87 35.99
N HIS A 226 58.94 42.05 35.52
CA HIS A 226 59.73 43.01 36.27
C HIS A 226 58.82 43.87 37.16
N ILE A 227 59.01 43.80 38.47
CA ILE A 227 58.11 44.40 39.46
C ILE A 227 58.30 45.92 39.52
N LYS A 228 57.29 46.68 39.11
CA LYS A 228 57.25 48.14 39.31
C LYS A 228 56.57 48.53 40.60
N LYS A 229 55.47 47.84 40.94
CA LYS A 229 54.64 48.15 42.11
C LYS A 229 53.91 46.90 42.59
N ILE A 230 53.65 46.85 43.90
CA ILE A 230 52.82 45.82 44.52
C ILE A 230 51.66 46.53 45.22
N GLU A 231 50.44 46.10 44.95
CA GLU A 231 49.21 46.65 45.52
C GLU A 231 48.28 45.53 46.00
N LYS A 232 47.29 45.87 46.82
CA LYS A 232 46.27 44.90 47.25
C LYS A 232 45.26 44.68 46.13
N THR A 233 44.88 43.43 45.88
CA THR A 233 43.87 43.09 44.87
C THR A 233 42.48 43.57 45.34
N LEU A 234 41.97 44.64 44.73
CA LEU A 234 40.65 45.19 45.03
C LEU A 234 39.52 44.47 44.29
N VAL A 235 39.79 44.01 43.06
CA VAL A 235 38.82 43.36 42.17
C VAL A 235 39.40 42.02 41.71
N GLY A 236 38.90 40.94 42.29
CA GLY A 236 39.31 39.56 41.99
C GLY A 236 38.18 38.58 42.30
N GLN A 237 38.15 37.45 41.59
CA GLN A 237 37.21 36.36 41.82
C GLN A 237 37.89 35.22 42.60
N GLY A 238 37.12 34.47 43.40
CA GLY A 238 37.60 33.28 44.10
C GLY A 238 38.80 33.52 45.01
N SER A 239 39.85 32.70 44.85
CA SER A 239 41.10 32.72 45.64
C SER A 239 41.94 33.98 45.46
N MET A 240 41.71 34.76 44.39
CA MET A 240 42.42 36.01 44.10
C MET A 240 41.86 37.22 44.86
N LYS A 241 40.67 37.08 45.45
CA LYS A 241 40.04 38.16 46.23
C LYS A 241 40.83 38.41 47.52
N ASN A 242 41.10 39.68 47.83
CA ASN A 242 41.94 40.11 48.97
C ASN A 242 43.41 39.68 48.91
N GLY A 243 43.90 39.15 47.78
CA GLY A 243 45.32 38.85 47.58
C GLY A 243 46.14 40.10 47.23
N MET A 244 47.26 39.87 46.54
CA MET A 244 48.16 40.92 46.06
C MET A 244 48.19 40.98 44.53
N THR A 245 48.33 42.17 43.98
CA THR A 245 48.51 42.42 42.55
C THR A 245 49.88 43.04 42.33
N ILE A 246 50.70 42.40 41.51
CA ILE A 246 51.97 42.94 41.03
C ILE A 246 51.69 43.69 39.73
N ILE A 247 52.06 44.97 39.69
CA ILE A 247 52.09 45.77 38.46
C ILE A 247 53.53 45.79 37.99
N GLY A 248 53.74 45.35 36.75
CA GLY A 248 55.07 45.21 36.18
C GLY A 248 55.08 45.24 34.67
N THR A 249 56.26 45.05 34.09
CA THR A 249 56.45 44.87 32.65
C THR A 249 56.91 43.45 32.36
N LEU A 250 56.49 42.88 31.24
CA LEU A 250 57.05 41.60 30.79
C LEU A 250 58.54 41.77 30.51
N VAL A 251 59.35 40.79 30.94
CA VAL A 251 60.80 40.82 30.73
C VAL A 251 61.13 40.60 29.25
N ASP A 252 60.33 39.78 28.56
CA ASP A 252 60.49 39.50 27.12
C ASP A 252 60.04 40.68 26.25
N ASP A 253 59.15 41.55 26.76
CA ASP A 253 58.77 42.81 26.11
C ASP A 253 58.48 43.90 27.15
N MET A 254 59.47 44.75 27.38
CA MET A 254 59.40 45.83 28.38
C MET A 254 58.37 46.93 28.04
N ASN A 255 57.81 46.95 26.83
CA ASN A 255 56.77 47.91 26.46
C ASN A 255 55.38 47.48 26.95
N ILE A 256 55.22 46.21 27.35
CA ILE A 256 53.94 45.65 27.77
C ILE A 256 53.83 45.68 29.29
N GLU A 257 52.92 46.52 29.80
CA GLU A 257 52.57 46.55 31.22
C GLU A 257 51.43 45.58 31.54
N VAL A 258 51.60 44.84 32.64
CA VAL A 258 50.67 43.80 33.08
C VAL A 258 50.34 43.92 34.56
N GLU A 259 49.16 43.41 34.94
CA GLU A 259 48.70 43.28 36.32
C GLU A 259 48.62 41.79 36.67
N LEU A 260 49.58 41.26 37.42
CA LEU A 260 49.59 39.86 37.87
C LEU A 260 48.93 39.75 39.25
N ARG A 261 47.76 39.11 39.31
CA ARG A 261 47.06 38.81 40.57
C ARG A 261 47.56 37.50 41.13
N LEU A 262 47.89 37.54 42.41
CA LEU A 262 48.36 36.41 43.20
C LEU A 262 47.29 36.00 44.21
N PRO A 263 47.19 34.71 44.53
CA PRO A 263 46.18 34.21 45.43
C PRO A 263 46.38 34.74 46.86
N SER A 264 45.30 34.78 47.62
CA SER A 264 45.28 35.40 48.96
C SER A 264 46.12 34.66 50.00
N ASP A 265 46.36 33.36 49.83
CA ASP A 265 47.24 32.53 50.64
C ASP A 265 48.73 32.87 50.47
N ALA A 266 49.12 33.40 49.30
CA ALA A 266 50.47 33.84 48.99
C ALA A 266 50.86 35.21 49.59
N THR A 267 49.94 35.90 50.28
CA THR A 267 50.13 37.30 50.70
C THR A 267 51.41 37.52 51.50
N GLU A 268 51.74 36.65 52.44
CA GLU A 268 52.96 36.77 53.27
C GLU A 268 54.25 36.68 52.44
N GLN A 269 54.26 35.77 51.45
CA GLN A 269 55.38 35.61 50.54
C GLN A 269 55.57 36.85 49.67
N VAL A 270 54.48 37.41 49.14
CA VAL A 270 54.51 38.59 48.26
C VAL A 270 55.01 39.84 48.99
N MET A 271 54.75 39.96 50.29
CA MET A 271 55.28 41.07 51.11
C MET A 271 56.82 41.10 51.19
N THR A 272 57.49 39.98 50.88
CA THR A 272 58.96 39.91 50.84
C THR A 272 59.55 40.44 49.54
N PHE A 273 58.73 40.62 48.51
CA PHE A 273 59.19 41.05 47.19
C PHE A 273 59.54 42.52 47.20
N GLN A 274 60.61 42.88 46.50
CA GLN A 274 61.02 44.28 46.37
C GLN A 274 60.81 44.76 44.93
N THR A 275 60.55 46.06 44.79
CA THR A 275 60.48 46.71 43.48
C THR A 275 61.81 46.61 42.76
N ASN A 276 61.77 46.52 41.43
CA ASN A 276 62.89 46.30 40.52
C ASN A 276 63.51 44.88 40.53
N HIS A 277 62.87 43.91 41.20
CA HIS A 277 63.20 42.49 41.01
C HIS A 277 62.27 41.83 39.99
N ASN A 278 62.60 40.59 39.63
CA ASN A 278 61.85 39.81 38.67
C ASN A 278 61.08 38.70 39.39
N ILE A 279 59.90 38.38 38.87
CA ILE A 279 59.12 37.22 39.28
C ILE A 279 58.84 36.38 38.04
N GLU A 280 58.97 35.07 38.17
CA GLU A 280 58.53 34.11 37.17
C GLU A 280 57.20 33.51 37.62
N ALA A 281 56.19 33.51 36.77
CA ALA A 281 54.87 33.00 37.11
C ALA A 281 54.22 32.28 35.93
N GLU A 282 53.61 31.13 36.21
CA GLU A 282 52.61 30.54 35.32
C GLU A 282 51.30 31.29 35.50
N ALA A 283 50.81 31.90 34.43
CA ALA A 283 49.66 32.76 34.50
C ALA A 283 48.76 32.67 33.26
N THR A 284 47.47 32.94 33.47
CA THR A 284 46.45 32.99 32.41
C THR A 284 45.86 34.39 32.35
N ILE A 285 45.59 34.91 31.15
CA ILE A 285 44.95 36.21 31.00
C ILE A 285 43.47 36.03 31.34
N CYS A 286 42.98 36.82 32.29
CA CYS A 286 41.63 36.68 32.82
C CYS A 286 40.77 37.92 32.59
N ASP A 287 41.40 39.07 32.37
CA ASP A 287 40.69 40.32 32.08
C ASP A 287 41.59 41.32 31.33
N TRP A 288 40.97 42.37 30.79
CA TRP A 288 41.64 43.50 30.16
C TRP A 288 41.20 44.83 30.76
N ASN A 289 42.13 45.55 31.38
CA ASN A 289 41.87 46.86 31.94
C ASN A 289 41.83 47.93 30.82
N LEU A 290 40.63 48.26 30.36
CA LEU A 290 40.39 49.26 29.31
C LEU A 290 40.96 50.65 29.64
N GLY A 291 40.91 51.06 30.90
CA GLY A 291 41.35 52.40 31.30
C GLY A 291 42.87 52.57 31.29
N ARG A 292 43.61 51.46 31.47
CA ARG A 292 45.07 51.45 31.54
C ARG A 292 45.74 50.74 30.37
N GLN A 293 44.95 50.10 29.49
CA GLN A 293 45.42 49.22 28.41
C GLN A 293 46.39 48.13 28.92
N ARG A 294 46.03 47.47 30.03
CA ARG A 294 46.83 46.42 30.66
C ARG A 294 46.06 45.13 30.70
N ALA A 295 46.74 44.02 30.42
CA ALA A 295 46.19 42.71 30.69
C ALA A 295 46.27 42.38 32.18
N VAL A 296 45.21 41.75 32.68
CA VAL A 296 45.14 41.20 34.03
C VAL A 296 45.38 39.70 33.91
N LEU A 297 46.39 39.22 34.62
CA LEU A 297 46.76 37.81 34.65
C LEU A 297 46.50 37.24 36.04
N ASP A 298 46.02 36.00 36.09
CA ASP A 298 45.92 35.23 37.33
C ASP A 298 47.06 34.22 37.39
N ALA A 299 47.88 34.33 38.44
CA ALA A 299 49.00 33.42 38.66
C ALA A 299 48.51 32.10 39.29
N THR A 300 48.90 30.96 38.72
CA THR A 300 48.71 29.64 39.32
C THR A 300 49.94 29.20 40.12
N VAL A 301 51.14 29.46 39.59
CA VAL A 301 52.43 29.15 40.24
C VAL A 301 53.35 30.34 40.06
N PHE A 302 54.15 30.69 41.06
CA PHE A 302 55.08 31.80 40.95
C PHE A 302 56.35 31.58 41.80
N GLN A 303 57.45 32.14 41.33
CA GLN A 303 58.77 32.08 41.96
C GLN A 303 59.45 33.46 41.87
N TYR A 304 59.94 33.93 43.01
CA TYR A 304 60.69 35.18 43.11
C TYR A 304 62.16 34.94 42.74
N LEU A 305 62.73 35.81 41.90
CA LEU A 305 64.09 35.69 41.34
C LEU A 305 65.04 36.76 41.90
#